data_AF-A0A1B9F3D9-F1
#
_entry.id   AF-A0A1B9F3D9-F1
#
_cell.length_a   1.000
_cell.length_b   1.000
_cell.length_c   1.000
_cell.angle_alpha   90.00
_cell.angle_beta   90.00
_cell.angle_gamma   90.00
#
_symmetry.space_group_name_H-M   'P 1'
#
loop_
_entity.id
_entity.type
_entity.pdbx_description
1 polymer ?
#
loop_
_entity_poly.entity_id
_entity_poly.type
_entity_poly.pdbx_seq_one_letter_code
_entity_poly.pdbx_strand_id
1 'polypeptide(L)' 'MGKNWVHIQDGTGGKEGTPTELVITTNALPNPGDVIAIEGTLYADKDFGAGYKYDVIIENSKVETLTSKKEKN' A
#
# COMPACT_ATOMS: atom_id res chain seq x y z
N MET A 1 1.46 17.44 3.54
CA MET A 1 2.57 16.47 3.42
C MET A 1 2.78 15.76 4.77
N GLY A 2 1.81 14.98 5.23
CA GLY A 2 1.85 14.29 6.52
C GLY A 2 1.24 12.88 6.43
N LYS A 3 1.28 12.30 5.23
CA LYS A 3 0.78 10.95 4.95
C LYS A 3 1.97 10.06 4.66
N ASN A 4 1.92 8.84 5.18
CA ASN A 4 2.84 7.77 4.86
C ASN A 4 2.44 7.15 3.51
N TRP A 5 3.46 6.72 2.78
CA TRP A 5 3.33 6.04 1.50
C TRP A 5 3.72 4.59 1.71
N VAL A 6 2.74 3.71 1.59
CA VAL A 6 2.92 2.28 1.81
C VAL A 6 2.83 1.59 0.46
N HIS A 7 3.88 0.85 0.12
CA HIS A 7 3.94 -0.01 -1.05
C HIS A 7 3.56 -1.42 -0.59
N ILE A 8 2.48 -1.98 -1.14
CA ILE A 8 2.03 -3.34 -0.83
C ILE A 8 2.15 -4.23 -2.05
N GLN A 9 2.61 -5.45 -1.78
CA GLN A 9 2.66 -6.52 -2.76
C GLN A 9 1.84 -7.70 -2.23
N ASP A 10 0.68 -7.93 -2.84
CA ASP A 10 -0.25 -9.03 -2.47
C ASP A 10 0.15 -10.38 -3.11
N GLY A 11 1.29 -10.44 -3.79
CA GLY A 11 1.81 -11.68 -4.42
C GLY A 11 1.03 -12.13 -5.66
N THR A 12 -0.04 -11.45 -6.05
CA THR A 12 -0.88 -11.73 -7.23
C THR A 12 -0.25 -11.31 -8.57
N GLY A 13 1.04 -10.92 -8.56
CA GLY A 13 1.81 -10.60 -9.77
C GLY A 13 1.95 -11.83 -10.68
N GLY A 14 0.99 -11.98 -11.59
CA GLY A 14 0.90 -13.08 -12.53
C GLY A 14 1.22 -12.65 -13.97
N LYS A 15 2.26 -13.29 -14.51
CA LYS A 15 2.86 -13.17 -15.86
C LYS A 15 3.78 -11.96 -16.04
N GLU A 16 5.04 -12.27 -16.35
CA GLU A 16 6.13 -11.36 -16.70
C GLU A 16 6.67 -10.45 -15.58
N GLY A 17 7.00 -11.03 -14.43
CA GLY A 17 8.05 -10.48 -13.55
C GLY A 17 7.82 -9.06 -12.99
N THR A 18 6.64 -8.48 -13.18
CA THR A 18 6.31 -7.14 -12.73
C THR A 18 5.45 -7.29 -11.50
N PRO A 19 6.00 -7.08 -10.29
CA PRO A 19 5.18 -7.09 -9.09
C PRO A 19 4.12 -5.99 -9.23
N THR A 20 2.84 -6.35 -9.08
CA THR A 20 1.78 -5.36 -8.96
C THR A 20 1.95 -4.67 -7.61
N GLU A 21 2.70 -3.57 -7.61
CA GLU A 21 2.86 -2.72 -6.44
C GLU A 21 1.63 -1.82 -6.32
N LEU A 22 0.89 -1.98 -5.22
CA LEU A 22 -0.22 -1.10 -4.89
C LEU A 22 0.30 0.00 -3.95
N VAL A 23 0.13 1.25 -4.37
CA VAL A 23 0.51 2.42 -3.57
C VAL A 23 -0.68 2.90 -2.77
N ILE A 24 -0.42 3.15 -1.49
CA ILE A 24 -1.45 3.49 -0.52
C ILE A 24 -0.98 4.68 0.30
N THR A 25 -1.85 5.69 0.46
CA THR A 25 -1.58 6.83 1.35
C THR A 25 -2.40 6.72 2.63
N THR A 26 -1.71 6.69 3.77
CA THR A 26 -2.32 6.54 5.10
C THR A 26 -1.62 7.42 6.13
N ASN A 27 -2.27 7.71 7.26
CA ASN A 27 -1.61 8.33 8.41
C ASN A 27 -1.04 7.29 9.39
N ALA A 28 -1.38 6.01 9.21
CA ALA A 28 -0.85 4.92 10.02
C ALA A 28 0.55 4.52 9.54
N LEU A 29 1.38 3.97 10.43
CA LEU A 29 2.69 3.44 10.10
C LEU A 29 2.72 1.94 10.40
N PRO A 30 2.39 1.08 9.41
CA PRO A 30 2.48 -0.36 9.59
C PRO A 30 3.95 -0.81 9.65
N ASN A 31 4.23 -1.88 10.40
CA ASN A 31 5.57 -2.44 10.46
C ASN A 31 5.82 -3.41 9.29
N PRO A 32 7.05 -3.47 8.75
CA PRO A 32 7.41 -4.47 7.76
C PRO A 32 7.16 -5.89 8.26
N GLY A 33 6.43 -6.69 7.47
CA GLY A 33 6.13 -8.10 7.78
C GLY A 33 4.83 -8.35 8.54
N ASP A 34 4.10 -7.29 8.91
CA ASP A 34 2.74 -7.42 9.43
C ASP A 34 1.76 -7.72 8.28
N VAL A 35 0.75 -8.55 8.56
CA VAL A 35 -0.41 -8.71 7.68
C VAL A 35 -1.44 -7.68 8.09
N ILE A 36 -1.81 -6.81 7.15
CA ILE A 36 -2.68 -5.67 7.40
C ILE A 36 -3.89 -5.68 6.46
N ALA A 37 -5.04 -5.28 6.96
CA ALA A 37 -6.21 -4.92 6.17
C ALA A 37 -6.23 -3.42 5.95
N ILE A 38 -6.59 -3.01 4.73
CA ILE A 38 -6.62 -1.60 4.34
C ILE A 38 -7.96 -1.26 3.71
N GLU A 39 -8.56 -0.20 4.20
CA GLU A 39 -9.78 0.38 3.65
C GLU A 39 -9.50 1.83 3.28
N GLY A 40 -9.84 2.23 2.06
CA GLY A 40 -9.67 3.60 1.60
C GLY A 40 -10.35 3.85 0.27
N THR A 41 -10.17 5.04 -0.29
CA THR A 41 -10.76 5.40 -1.58
C THR A 41 -9.82 5.04 -2.71
N LEU A 42 -10.28 4.18 -3.63
CA LEU A 42 -9.55 3.82 -4.84
C LEU A 42 -9.64 4.95 -5.87
N TYR A 43 -8.50 5.40 -6.37
CA TYR A 43 -8.39 6.31 -7.50
C TYR A 43 -7.66 5.60 -8.64
N ALA A 44 -8.15 5.80 -9.86
CA ALA A 44 -7.49 5.37 -11.08
C ALA A 44 -6.90 6.58 -11.82
N ASP A 45 -5.86 6.34 -12.62
CA ASP A 45 -5.23 7.32 -13.52
C ASP A 45 -4.82 8.62 -12.81
N LYS A 46 -4.24 8.49 -11.61
CA LYS A 46 -3.89 9.64 -10.76
C LYS A 46 -2.52 10.20 -11.15
N ASP A 47 -2.49 11.47 -11.52
CA ASP A 47 -1.27 12.23 -11.81
C ASP A 47 -1.04 13.29 -10.74
N PHE A 48 0.03 13.15 -9.96
CA PHE A 48 0.45 14.16 -8.97
C PHE A 48 1.45 15.18 -9.55
N GLY A 49 1.80 15.06 -10.84
CA GLY A 49 2.84 15.85 -11.48
C GLY A 49 4.25 15.36 -11.11
N ALA A 50 5.27 16.01 -11.68
CA ALA A 50 6.69 15.71 -11.43
C ALA A 50 7.13 14.24 -11.64
N GLY A 51 6.37 13.47 -12.44
CA GLY A 51 6.65 12.06 -12.74
C GLY A 51 5.93 11.05 -11.83
N TYR A 52 5.17 11.50 -10.85
CA TYR A 52 4.37 10.63 -9.98
C TYR A 52 3.01 10.34 -10.60
N LYS A 53 2.96 9.33 -11.46
CA LYS A 53 1.74 8.81 -12.09
C LYS A 53 1.45 7.42 -11.57
N TYR A 54 0.21 7.19 -11.18
CA TYR A 54 -0.26 5.90 -10.68
C TYR A 54 -1.52 5.51 -11.42
N ASP A 55 -1.49 4.36 -12.09
CA ASP A 55 -2.67 3.78 -12.72
C ASP A 55 -3.74 3.47 -11.68
N VAL A 56 -3.32 3.06 -10.48
CA VAL A 56 -4.18 2.80 -9.33
C VAL A 56 -3.48 3.26 -8.04
N ILE A 57 -4.19 4.02 -7.20
CA ILE A 57 -3.73 4.42 -5.87
C ILE A 57 -4.89 4.42 -4.89
N ILE A 58 -4.65 4.00 -3.65
CA ILE A 58 -5.64 4.12 -2.57
C ILE A 58 -5.27 5.32 -1.69
N GLU A 59 -6.20 6.25 -1.50
CA GLU A 59 -5.99 7.41 -0.64
C GLU A 59 -6.85 7.41 0.62
N ASN A 60 -6.36 8.13 1.64
CA ASN A 60 -7.01 8.29 2.95
C ASN A 60 -7.29 6.96 3.64
N SER A 61 -6.35 6.03 3.54
CA SER A 61 -6.60 4.68 3.98
C SER A 61 -6.48 4.51 5.48
N LYS A 62 -7.44 3.79 6.06
CA LYS A 62 -7.36 3.22 7.40
C LYS A 62 -6.64 1.89 7.32
N VAL A 63 -5.66 1.70 8.20
CA VAL A 63 -4.89 0.46 8.30
C VAL A 63 -5.28 -0.26 9.58
N GLU A 64 -5.56 -1.55 9.48
CA GLU A 64 -5.85 -2.45 10.60
C GLU A 64 -4.87 -3.63 10.55
N THR A 65 -4.13 -3.85 11.64
CA THR A 65 -3.19 -4.97 11.71
C THR A 65 -3.93 -6.24 12.08
N LEU A 66 -3.95 -7.21 11.16
CA LEU A 66 -4.59 -8.52 11.36
C LEU A 66 -3.65 -9.52 12.04
N THR A 67 -2.36 -9.47 11.72
CA THR A 67 -1.35 -10.34 12.35
C THR A 67 -0.05 -9.58 12.47
N SER A 68 0.40 -9.38 13.70
CA SER A 68 1.77 -8.95 13.97
C SER A 68 2.67 -10.18 14.06
N LYS A 69 3.82 -10.15 13.39
CA LYS A 69 4.87 -11.13 13.64
C LYS A 69 5.36 -10.91 15.08
N LYS A 70 4.76 -11.61 16.05
CA LYS A 70 5.42 -11.80 17.35
C LYS A 70 6.75 -12.47 17.03
N GLU A 71 7.85 -11.76 17.27
CA GLU A 71 9.19 -12.33 17.26
C GLU A 71 9.13 -13.67 18.01
N LYS A 72 9.32 -14.76 17.26
CA LYS A 72 9.75 -16.01 17.86
C LYS A 72 11.17 -15.74 18.32
N ASN A 73 11.29 -15.45 19.62
CA ASN A 73 12.54 -15.56 20.35
C ASN A 73 13.04 -17.01 20.32
#